data_AF-A0AAD2PU54-F1
#
_entry.id   AF-A0AAD2PU54-F1
#
_cell.length_a   1.000
_cell.length_b   1.000
_cell.length_c   1.000
_cell.angle_alpha   90.00
_cell.angle_beta   90.00
_cell.angle_gamma   90.00
#
_symmetry.space_group_name_H-M   'P 1'
#
loop_
_entity.id
_entity.type
_entity.pdbx_description
1 polymer ?
#
loop_
_entity_poly.entity_id
_entity_poly.type
_entity_poly.pdbx_seq_one_letter_code
_entity_poly.pdbx_strand_id
1 'polypeptide(L)'
;ERRTNYLADRKDWKARKNAFDNNKRNVYGMIMKMCTDHMVDKLEREADFDNKLFNDPVELLMRIKKFSTTTVDTKWEYFDLWKTMSNLINCHQKEKENIASFRKRFEERAKALQALLGDDFLDKFTEKSQE
;
A
#
# COMPACT_ATOMS: atom_id res chain seq x y z
N GLU A 1 39.06 -35.93 -18.16
CA GLU A 1 37.95 -36.01 -17.18
C GLU A 1 37.66 -34.69 -16.47
N ARG A 2 38.52 -34.16 -15.59
CA ARG A 2 38.23 -32.90 -14.84
C ARG A 2 37.87 -31.70 -15.72
N ARG A 3 38.61 -31.47 -16.82
CA ARG A 3 38.32 -30.39 -17.78
C ARG A 3 36.97 -30.59 -18.49
N THR A 4 36.64 -31.83 -18.80
CA THR A 4 35.38 -32.20 -19.46
C THR A 4 34.19 -31.94 -18.55
N ASN A 5 34.31 -32.34 -17.27
CA ASN A 5 33.28 -32.08 -16.25
C ASN A 5 33.08 -30.58 -16.02
N TYR A 6 34.17 -29.81 -15.88
CA TYR A 6 34.08 -28.35 -15.75
C TYR A 6 33.36 -27.67 -16.93
N LEU A 7 33.62 -28.13 -18.16
CA LEU A 7 32.96 -27.59 -19.35
C LEU A 7 31.46 -27.94 -19.39
N ALA A 8 31.09 -29.15 -18.97
CA ALA A 8 29.70 -29.58 -18.85
C ALA A 8 28.96 -28.78 -17.77
N ASP A 9 29.52 -28.66 -16.56
CA ASP A 9 28.95 -27.89 -15.46
C ASP A 9 28.74 -26.41 -15.86
N ARG A 10 29.70 -25.83 -16.57
CA ARG A 10 29.59 -24.45 -17.08
C ARG A 10 28.47 -24.31 -18.12
N LYS A 11 28.25 -25.34 -18.96
CA LYS A 11 27.17 -25.34 -19.95
C LYS A 11 25.81 -25.41 -19.25
N ASP A 12 25.66 -26.29 -18.28
CA ASP A 12 24.42 -26.46 -17.51
C ASP A 12 24.10 -25.22 -16.69
N TRP A 13 25.10 -24.61 -16.07
CA TRP A 13 24.95 -23.34 -15.37
C TRP A 13 24.44 -22.23 -16.31
N LYS A 14 25.02 -22.09 -17.51
CA LYS A 14 24.55 -21.12 -18.51
C LYS A 14 23.12 -21.41 -18.94
N ALA A 15 22.76 -22.68 -19.14
CA ALA A 15 21.41 -23.08 -19.51
C ALA A 15 20.39 -22.69 -18.42
N ARG A 16 20.69 -22.98 -17.14
CA ARG A 16 19.83 -22.58 -16.01
C ARG A 16 19.68 -21.07 -15.89
N LYS A 17 20.77 -20.32 -16.06
CA LYS A 17 20.75 -18.85 -16.04
C LYS A 17 19.87 -18.30 -17.15
N ASN A 18 20.04 -18.78 -18.38
CA ASN A 18 19.22 -18.35 -19.52
C ASN A 18 17.74 -18.70 -19.33
N ALA A 19 17.45 -19.90 -18.80
CA ALA A 19 16.08 -20.33 -18.50
C ALA A 19 15.43 -19.42 -17.45
N PHE A 20 16.17 -19.04 -16.40
CA PHE A 20 15.71 -18.12 -15.37
C PHE A 20 15.39 -16.73 -15.95
N ASP A 21 16.30 -16.16 -16.75
CA ASP A 21 16.09 -14.85 -17.37
C ASP A 21 14.89 -14.84 -18.34
N ASN A 22 14.69 -15.93 -19.08
CA ASN A 22 13.52 -16.08 -19.94
C ASN A 22 12.23 -16.22 -19.14
N ASN A 23 12.24 -17.02 -18.05
CA ASN A 23 11.09 -17.18 -17.19
C ASN A 23 10.66 -15.87 -16.54
N LYS A 24 11.61 -15.01 -16.14
CA LYS A 24 11.29 -13.66 -15.65
C LYS A 24 10.48 -12.85 -16.65
N ARG A 25 10.91 -12.81 -17.93
CA ARG A 25 10.18 -12.09 -18.99
C ARG A 25 8.80 -12.69 -19.25
N ASN A 26 8.69 -14.02 -19.23
CA ASN A 26 7.41 -14.71 -19.38
C ASN A 26 6.43 -14.35 -18.25
N VAL A 27 6.91 -14.35 -17.01
CA VAL A 27 6.11 -13.99 -15.83
C VAL A 27 5.70 -12.52 -15.88
N TYR A 28 6.61 -11.61 -16.24
CA TYR A 28 6.27 -10.20 -16.48
C TYR A 28 5.10 -10.06 -17.47
N GLY A 29 5.21 -10.71 -18.64
CA GLY A 29 4.14 -10.67 -19.65
C GLY A 29 2.83 -11.29 -19.17
N MET A 30 2.88 -12.35 -18.35
CA MET A 30 1.70 -12.96 -17.75
C MET A 30 1.02 -12.02 -16.75
N ILE A 31 1.79 -11.34 -15.90
CA ILE A 31 1.27 -10.37 -14.91
C ILE A 31 0.61 -9.19 -15.63
N MET A 32 1.28 -8.61 -16.64
CA MET A 32 0.74 -7.46 -17.38
C MET A 32 -0.59 -7.81 -18.07
N LYS A 33 -0.73 -9.04 -18.61
CA LYS A 33 -2.00 -9.52 -19.19
C LYS A 33 -3.14 -9.66 -18.18
N MET A 34 -2.83 -9.82 -16.90
CA MET A 34 -3.86 -9.92 -15.83
C MET A 34 -4.24 -8.55 -15.27
N CYS A 35 -3.47 -7.50 -15.56
CA CYS A 35 -3.78 -6.14 -15.13
C CYS A 35 -4.90 -5.55 -15.98
N THR A 36 -5.75 -4.72 -15.38
CA THR A 36 -6.71 -3.90 -16.14
C THR A 36 -5.98 -2.75 -16.82
N ASP A 37 -6.56 -2.19 -17.88
CA ASP A 37 -5.97 -1.05 -18.62
C ASP A 37 -5.62 0.11 -17.67
N HIS A 38 -6.48 0.40 -16.69
CA HIS A 38 -6.22 1.42 -15.67
C HIS A 38 -5.04 1.09 -14.74
N MET A 39 -4.80 -0.19 -14.42
CA MET A 39 -3.62 -0.59 -13.66
C MET A 39 -2.35 -0.44 -14.49
N VAL A 40 -2.41 -0.79 -15.77
CA VAL A 40 -1.30 -0.61 -16.73
C VAL A 40 -0.95 0.86 -16.86
N ASP A 41 -1.93 1.74 -17.10
CA ASP A 41 -1.73 3.20 -17.18
C ASP A 41 -1.04 3.78 -15.94
N LYS A 42 -1.37 3.26 -14.75
CA LYS A 42 -0.74 3.68 -13.50
C LYS A 42 0.71 3.21 -13.39
N LEU A 43 0.99 1.98 -13.79
CA LEU A 43 2.34 1.41 -13.79
C LEU A 43 3.24 2.15 -14.78
N GLU A 44 2.76 2.44 -15.99
CA GLU A 44 3.51 3.13 -17.05
C GLU A 44 3.93 4.56 -16.66
N ARG A 45 3.17 5.21 -15.75
CA ARG A 45 3.52 6.55 -15.24
C ARG A 45 4.63 6.54 -14.20
N GLU A 46 5.05 5.37 -13.72
CA GLU A 46 6.11 5.28 -12.73
C GLU A 46 7.49 5.38 -13.36
N ALA A 47 8.37 6.17 -12.74
CA ALA A 47 9.70 6.45 -13.28
C ALA A 47 10.57 5.18 -13.44
N ASP A 48 10.25 4.10 -12.74
CA ASP A 48 10.98 2.84 -12.76
C ASP A 48 10.30 1.73 -13.59
N PHE A 49 9.26 2.05 -14.36
CA PHE A 49 8.50 1.10 -15.18
C PHE A 49 9.38 0.32 -16.18
N ASP A 50 10.07 1.03 -17.07
CA ASP A 50 10.88 0.43 -18.14
C ASP A 50 12.14 -0.29 -17.63
N ASN A 51 12.54 -0.02 -16.40
CA ASN A 51 13.79 -0.53 -15.83
C ASN A 51 13.52 -1.58 -14.75
N LYS A 52 13.13 -1.15 -13.56
CA LYS A 52 13.03 -2.03 -12.39
C LYS A 52 11.85 -2.98 -12.53
N LEU A 53 10.68 -2.46 -12.91
CA LEU A 53 9.44 -3.25 -12.98
C LEU A 53 9.46 -4.23 -14.15
N PHE A 54 10.09 -3.87 -15.27
CA PHE A 54 10.29 -4.76 -16.40
C PHE A 54 11.21 -5.96 -16.08
N ASN A 55 12.29 -5.72 -15.34
CA ASN A 55 13.32 -6.74 -15.08
C ASN A 55 13.05 -7.59 -13.83
N ASP A 56 12.18 -7.11 -12.93
CA ASP A 56 11.86 -7.79 -11.68
C ASP A 56 10.34 -7.99 -11.51
N PRO A 57 9.83 -9.18 -11.89
CA PRO A 57 8.43 -9.52 -11.71
C PRO A 57 7.95 -9.52 -10.25
N VAL A 58 8.85 -9.68 -9.26
CA VAL A 58 8.48 -9.65 -7.84
C VAL A 58 8.20 -8.22 -7.41
N GLU A 59 9.06 -7.28 -7.82
CA GLU A 59 8.84 -5.86 -7.57
C GLU A 59 7.56 -5.39 -8.28
N LEU A 60 7.30 -5.85 -9.50
CA LEU A 60 6.05 -5.58 -10.23
C LEU A 60 4.82 -6.04 -9.42
N LEU A 61 4.82 -7.26 -8.89
CA LEU A 61 3.72 -7.76 -8.05
C LEU A 61 3.55 -6.94 -6.77
N MET A 62 4.66 -6.52 -6.14
CA MET A 62 4.60 -5.66 -4.95
C MET A 62 4.02 -4.28 -5.28
N ARG A 63 4.31 -3.76 -6.47
CA ARG A 63 3.75 -2.49 -6.95
C ARG A 63 2.26 -2.60 -7.25
N ILE A 64 1.88 -3.65 -7.98
CA ILE A 64 0.48 -3.97 -8.25
C ILE A 64 -0.29 -4.12 -6.94
N LYS A 65 0.25 -4.84 -5.94
CA LYS A 65 -0.39 -4.96 -4.62
C LYS A 65 -0.68 -3.60 -4.00
N LYS A 66 0.25 -2.65 -4.04
CA LYS A 66 0.02 -1.28 -3.56
C LYS A 66 -1.13 -0.65 -4.32
N PHE A 67 -1.14 -0.74 -5.64
CA PHE A 67 -2.23 -0.22 -6.47
C PHE A 67 -3.56 -0.91 -6.17
N SER A 68 -3.63 -2.23 -6.10
CA SER A 68 -4.85 -2.98 -5.75
C SER A 68 -5.40 -2.59 -4.39
N THR A 69 -4.54 -2.34 -3.39
CA THR A 69 -4.99 -1.82 -2.08
C THR A 69 -5.40 -0.35 -2.11
N THR A 70 -5.02 0.38 -3.16
CA THR A 70 -5.22 1.83 -3.33
C THR A 70 -6.28 2.15 -4.38
N THR A 71 -6.69 1.21 -5.24
CA THR A 71 -7.58 1.45 -6.37
C THR A 71 -9.04 1.21 -6.00
N VAL A 72 -9.69 2.33 -5.70
CA VAL A 72 -11.08 2.68 -6.05
C VAL A 72 -12.23 2.08 -5.22
N ASP A 73 -12.11 0.89 -4.62
CA ASP A 73 -13.18 0.35 -3.73
C ASP A 73 -12.95 0.61 -2.23
N THR A 74 -11.82 1.22 -1.86
CA THR A 74 -11.46 1.56 -0.47
C THR A 74 -11.42 3.06 -0.20
N LYS A 75 -12.24 3.85 -0.91
CA LYS A 75 -12.99 4.91 -0.22
C LYS A 75 -14.24 4.27 0.39
N TRP A 76 -14.05 3.28 1.27
CA TRP A 76 -15.13 2.95 2.18
C TRP A 76 -15.21 4.19 3.08
N GLU A 77 -16.18 5.07 2.87
CA GLU A 77 -16.35 6.29 3.66
C GLU A 77 -16.33 5.95 5.16
N TYR A 78 -16.84 4.77 5.50
CA TYR A 78 -16.76 4.16 6.81
C TYR A 78 -15.34 3.80 7.28
N PHE A 79 -14.39 3.46 6.41
CA PHE A 79 -12.99 3.24 6.79
C PHE A 79 -12.30 4.54 7.18
N ASP A 80 -12.49 5.60 6.39
CA ASP A 80 -11.93 6.92 6.70
C ASP A 80 -12.56 7.49 7.98
N LEU A 81 -13.89 7.31 8.15
CA LEU A 81 -14.59 7.61 9.39
C LEU A 81 -14.04 6.78 10.56
N TRP A 82 -13.93 5.47 10.40
CA TRP A 82 -13.44 4.55 11.44
C TRP A 82 -12.01 4.88 11.86
N LYS A 83 -11.13 5.19 10.90
CA LYS A 83 -9.74 5.57 11.15
C LYS A 83 -9.66 6.89 11.90
N THR A 84 -10.45 7.88 11.49
CA THR A 84 -10.49 9.20 12.13
C THR A 84 -11.05 9.10 13.55
N MET A 85 -12.12 8.32 13.74
CA MET A 85 -12.70 8.03 15.06
C MET A 85 -11.73 7.26 15.96
N SER A 86 -11.05 6.24 15.43
CA SER A 86 -10.02 5.49 16.16
C SER A 86 -8.85 6.37 16.57
N ASN A 87 -8.45 7.34 15.75
CA ASN A 87 -7.40 8.30 16.10
C ASN A 87 -7.82 9.20 17.27
N LEU A 88 -9.08 9.61 17.34
CA LEU A 88 -9.60 10.41 18.44
C LEU A 88 -9.70 9.59 19.73
N ILE A 89 -10.35 8.42 19.69
CA ILE A 89 -10.59 7.57 20.86
C ILE A 89 -9.27 7.10 21.47
N ASN A 90 -8.28 6.75 20.65
CA ASN A 90 -6.97 6.31 21.11
C ASN A 90 -6.00 7.48 21.40
N CYS A 91 -6.47 8.73 21.40
CA CYS A 91 -5.65 9.90 21.68
C CYS A 91 -5.36 10.03 23.18
N HIS A 92 -4.26 9.41 23.63
CA HIS A 92 -3.72 9.58 24.98
C HIS A 92 -2.55 10.58 24.99
N GLN A 93 -2.29 11.18 26.15
CA GLN A 93 -1.14 12.04 26.38
C GLN A 93 0.15 11.20 26.35
N LYS A 94 1.17 11.67 25.62
CA LYS A 94 2.46 10.98 25.54
C LYS A 94 3.33 11.31 26.76
N GLU A 95 4.28 10.43 27.09
CA GLU A 95 5.15 10.55 28.29
C GLU A 95 5.88 11.90 28.43
N LYS A 96 6.25 12.54 27.31
CA LYS A 96 7.00 13.81 27.29
C LYS A 96 6.18 14.98 26.72
N GLU A 97 4.87 14.81 26.58
CA GLU A 97 3.98 15.83 26.01
C GLU A 97 3.36 16.66 27.14
N ASN A 98 3.49 17.99 27.05
CA ASN A 98 2.81 18.87 27.99
C ASN A 98 1.29 18.90 27.72
N ILE A 99 0.52 19.30 28.73
CA ILE A 99 -0.96 19.27 28.69
C ILE A 99 -1.51 20.17 27.57
N ALA A 100 -0.92 21.33 27.33
CA ALA A 100 -1.39 22.27 26.30
C ALA A 100 -1.21 21.69 24.88
N SER A 101 -0.07 21.05 24.62
CA SER A 101 0.22 20.36 23.36
C SER A 101 -0.71 19.15 23.15
N PHE A 102 -0.95 18.37 24.22
CA PHE A 102 -1.90 17.25 24.17
C PHE A 102 -3.32 17.74 23.83
N ARG A 103 -3.79 18.77 24.54
CA ARG A 103 -5.11 19.38 24.31
C ARG A 103 -5.25 19.84 22.87
N LYS A 104 -4.27 20.56 22.33
CA LYS A 104 -4.29 21.03 20.93
C LYS A 104 -4.42 19.86 19.95
N ARG A 105 -3.63 18.79 20.12
CA ARG A 105 -3.68 17.59 19.27
C ARG A 105 -5.02 16.85 19.38
N PHE A 106 -5.60 16.81 20.57
CA PHE A 106 -6.91 16.23 20.79
C PHE A 106 -8.00 17.05 20.07
N GLU A 107 -8.00 18.38 20.23
CA GLU A 107 -8.94 19.29 19.55
C GLU A 107 -8.82 19.21 18.02
N GLU A 108 -7.60 19.11 17.47
CA GLU A 108 -7.38 18.91 16.04
C GLU A 108 -8.00 17.60 15.53
N ARG A 109 -7.86 16.51 16.29
CA ARG A 109 -8.47 15.21 15.95
C ARG A 109 -9.99 15.25 16.06
N ALA A 110 -10.53 15.94 17.07
CA ALA A 110 -11.96 16.13 17.23
C ALA A 110 -12.56 16.90 16.05
N LYS A 111 -11.91 18.00 15.62
CA LYS A 111 -12.31 18.76 14.43
C LYS A 111 -12.24 17.94 13.15
N ALA A 112 -11.24 17.06 13.01
CA ALA A 112 -11.15 16.16 11.87
C ALA A 112 -12.33 15.17 11.82
N LEU A 113 -12.77 14.66 12.98
CA LEU A 113 -13.96 13.79 13.05
C LEU A 113 -15.26 14.58 12.78
N GLN A 114 -15.37 15.78 13.34
CA GLN A 114 -16.50 16.69 13.13
C GLN A 114 -16.68 17.04 11.65
N ALA A 115 -15.59 17.29 10.92
CA ALA A 115 -15.63 17.53 9.49
C ALA A 115 -16.19 16.35 8.67
N LEU A 116 -16.15 15.12 9.19
CA LEU A 116 -16.73 13.94 8.54
C LEU A 116 -18.18 13.67 8.94
N LEU A 117 -18.56 13.96 10.19
CA LEU A 117 -19.87 13.61 10.75
C LEU A 117 -20.88 14.76 10.78
N GLY A 118 -20.42 16.00 10.53
CA GLY A 118 -21.21 17.21 10.73
C GLY A 118 -21.18 17.70 12.18
N ASP A 119 -21.81 18.85 12.42
CA ASP A 119 -21.79 19.50 13.74
C ASP A 119 -22.77 18.87 14.73
N ASP A 120 -23.88 18.31 14.23
CA ASP A 120 -25.02 17.88 15.04
C ASP A 120 -24.92 16.41 15.51
N PHE A 121 -23.82 15.71 15.21
CA PHE A 121 -23.73 14.25 15.38
C PHE A 121 -23.79 13.79 16.85
N LEU A 122 -23.50 14.70 17.80
CA LEU A 122 -23.56 14.42 19.24
C LEU A 122 -24.77 15.03 19.94
N ASP A 123 -25.65 15.75 19.24
CA ASP A 123 -26.74 16.50 19.87
C ASP A 123 -27.64 15.57 20.71
N LYS A 124 -28.07 14.46 20.11
CA LYS A 124 -28.88 13.44 20.81
C LYS A 124 -28.18 12.79 21.99
N PHE A 125 -26.84 12.71 21.98
CA PHE A 125 -26.07 12.21 23.12
C PHE A 125 -26.06 13.24 24.25
N THR A 126 -25.89 14.52 23.91
CA THR A 126 -25.91 15.61 24.89
C THR A 126 -27.27 15.79 25.54
N GLU A 127 -28.36 15.70 24.76
CA GLU A 127 -29.74 15.74 25.27
C GLU A 127 -29.99 14.65 26.33
N LYS A 128 -29.58 13.41 26.05
CA LYS A 128 -29.74 12.28 26.98
C LYS A 128 -28.84 12.32 28.21
N SER A 129 -27.72 13.05 28.14
CA SER A 129 -26.77 13.14 29.27
C SER A 129 -27.15 14.22 30.26
N GLN A 130 -28.16 15.05 29.93
CA GLN A 130 -28.70 16.10 30.79
C GLN A 130 -29.95 15.66 31.58
N GLU A 131 -30.50 14.49 31.26
CA GLU A 131 -31.47 13.75 32.10
C GLU A 131 -30.76 12.92 33.17
#